data_AF-A0A953IQB0-F1
#
_entry.id   AF-A0A953IQB0-F1
#
_cell.length_a   1.000
_cell.length_b   1.000
_cell.length_c   1.000
_cell.angle_alpha   90.00
_cell.angle_beta   90.00
_cell.angle_gamma   90.00
#
_symmetry.space_group_name_H-M   'P 1'
#
loop_
_entity.id
_entity.type
_entity.pdbx_description
1 polymer ?
#
loop_
_entity_poly.entity_id
_entity_poly.type
_entity_poly.pdbx_seq_one_letter_code
_entity_poly.pdbx_strand_id
1 'polypeptide(L)'
;MTPRVLISDALSPAAVQIFKDRGVEVDFQPNLGKDKDKLAQVIGGFDGLAIRSATKVTPKILETAKGLKVIGRAGIGVDNVDIPAATAKGIIVMNTPFGNSITTAEHAITLMLALARQIPQADISTQAGKWEKNKFMGVEITGKTLGIIGAGNIGSIVADRALGLRMHVIAYDPFLSAERAVELGVEKVELAELLRRADFITLHTPMTEKTKNIVDANAIASMKKGVRIVNCARGGLVDEAALRAALDAGHVAGAAFDVFTTEPATENPLFGHPNVICTPHLGASTSEAQENVALQVAEQMSEYLLRGAISNAVNFPSITAEEAPKLKPFIALAEKLGSFAGQLTETGVKKIQITYEGTVAQMKTKALTSAAIAGFLRPMLEDVNVVSAPVVAKERGIVVEETTREAAGDYESLITVTVETERQTRFVSGTVFADGRPRIVNIKGIRMDAEFGPSMIYITNLDKPGFIGRFSSTLGEAGIN
;
A
#
# COMPACT_ATOMS: atom_id res chain seq x y z
N MET A 1 18.46 -15.91 14.04
CA MET A 1 18.66 -16.57 12.73
C MET A 1 18.75 -15.47 11.69
N THR A 2 19.62 -15.64 10.71
CA THR A 2 19.75 -14.74 9.56
C THR A 2 18.49 -14.83 8.70
N PRO A 3 17.80 -13.73 8.38
CA PRO A 3 16.62 -13.77 7.52
C PRO A 3 16.95 -14.29 6.11
N ARG A 4 16.03 -15.04 5.51
CA ARG A 4 16.18 -15.60 4.15
C ARG A 4 15.16 -15.00 3.19
N VAL A 5 15.61 -14.51 2.05
CA VAL A 5 14.77 -13.93 1.00
C VAL A 5 14.86 -14.73 -0.30
N LEU A 6 13.70 -15.09 -0.85
CA LEU A 6 13.58 -15.63 -2.19
C LEU A 6 13.33 -14.50 -3.18
N ILE A 7 14.11 -14.42 -4.25
CA ILE A 7 13.83 -13.58 -5.41
C ILE A 7 13.36 -14.51 -6.53
N SER A 8 12.05 -14.51 -6.81
CA SER A 8 11.43 -15.48 -7.75
C SER A 8 11.26 -14.95 -9.18
N ASP A 9 11.57 -13.67 -9.40
CA ASP A 9 11.49 -12.99 -10.70
C ASP A 9 12.86 -12.44 -11.12
N ALA A 10 13.02 -12.16 -12.42
CA ALA A 10 14.19 -11.47 -12.94
C ALA A 10 14.31 -10.05 -12.35
N LEU A 11 15.29 -9.86 -11.46
CA LEU A 11 15.59 -8.61 -10.78
C LEU A 11 17.05 -8.22 -11.04
N SER A 12 17.39 -6.93 -10.92
CA SER A 12 18.78 -6.47 -11.06
C SER A 12 19.70 -7.23 -10.08
N PRO A 13 20.89 -7.68 -10.51
CA PRO A 13 21.89 -8.27 -9.62
C PRO A 13 22.24 -7.37 -8.41
N ALA A 14 22.08 -6.04 -8.55
CA ALA A 14 22.27 -5.09 -7.45
C ALA A 14 21.40 -5.40 -6.23
N ALA A 15 20.15 -5.87 -6.42
CA ALA A 15 19.29 -6.27 -5.29
C ALA A 15 19.88 -7.45 -4.52
N VAL A 16 20.43 -8.45 -5.22
CA VAL A 16 21.08 -9.60 -4.58
C VAL A 16 22.26 -9.14 -3.73
N GLN A 17 23.05 -8.20 -4.25
CA GLN A 17 24.20 -7.66 -3.53
C GLN A 17 23.78 -6.88 -2.29
N ILE A 18 22.76 -6.01 -2.38
CA ILE A 18 22.24 -5.26 -1.22
C ILE A 18 21.80 -6.18 -0.11
N PHE A 19 20.98 -7.19 -0.42
CA PHE A 19 20.52 -8.13 0.61
C PHE A 19 21.72 -8.79 1.32
N LYS A 20 22.72 -9.26 0.56
CA LYS A 20 23.94 -9.86 1.11
C LYS A 20 24.73 -8.88 1.98
N ASP A 21 24.96 -7.66 1.52
CA ASP A 21 25.71 -6.62 2.24
C ASP A 21 25.00 -6.21 3.55
N ARG A 22 23.67 -6.31 3.57
CA ARG A 22 22.85 -6.07 4.77
C ARG A 22 22.78 -7.28 5.71
N GLY A 23 23.38 -8.41 5.35
CA GLY A 23 23.35 -9.64 6.16
C GLY A 23 22.04 -10.43 6.04
N VAL A 24 21.38 -10.38 4.86
CA VAL A 24 20.22 -11.21 4.51
C VAL A 24 20.65 -12.28 3.52
N GLU A 25 20.29 -13.54 3.79
CA GLU A 25 20.55 -14.64 2.86
C GLU A 25 19.60 -14.56 1.66
N VAL A 26 20.11 -14.77 0.45
CA VAL A 26 19.35 -14.65 -0.79
C VAL A 26 19.38 -15.95 -1.56
N ASP A 27 18.20 -16.42 -1.96
CA ASP A 27 18.03 -17.41 -3.01
C ASP A 27 17.46 -16.73 -4.27
N PHE A 28 18.29 -16.63 -5.33
CA PHE A 28 17.93 -15.96 -6.57
C PHE A 28 17.48 -16.98 -7.61
N GLN A 29 16.17 -17.12 -7.81
CA GLN A 29 15.55 -18.05 -8.75
C GLN A 29 14.63 -17.31 -9.72
N PRO A 30 15.17 -16.54 -10.70
CA PRO A 30 14.40 -15.56 -11.48
C PRO A 30 13.31 -16.15 -12.40
N ASN A 31 13.26 -17.47 -12.54
CA ASN A 31 12.26 -18.18 -13.33
C ASN A 31 11.23 -18.94 -12.46
N LEU A 32 11.45 -19.04 -11.15
CA LEU A 32 10.60 -19.83 -10.25
C LEU A 32 9.18 -19.26 -10.20
N GLY A 33 9.01 -17.94 -10.31
CA GLY A 33 7.72 -17.27 -10.28
C GLY A 33 6.70 -17.75 -11.31
N LYS A 34 7.17 -18.32 -12.43
CA LYS A 34 6.33 -18.87 -13.50
C LYS A 34 5.77 -20.25 -13.14
N ASP A 35 6.41 -20.97 -12.23
CA ASP A 35 6.05 -22.32 -11.78
C ASP A 35 5.41 -22.24 -10.38
N LYS A 36 4.09 -22.03 -10.36
CA LYS A 36 3.34 -21.79 -9.12
C LYS A 36 3.43 -22.95 -8.13
N ASP A 37 3.47 -24.19 -8.61
CA ASP A 37 3.50 -25.36 -7.75
C ASP A 37 4.89 -25.54 -7.11
N LYS A 38 5.97 -25.31 -7.86
CA LYS A 38 7.32 -25.28 -7.26
C LYS A 38 7.49 -24.12 -6.28
N LEU A 39 6.99 -22.93 -6.62
CA LEU A 39 7.03 -21.79 -5.70
C LEU A 39 6.31 -22.13 -4.39
N ALA A 40 5.12 -22.73 -4.44
CA ALA A 40 4.38 -23.14 -3.25
C ALA A 40 5.12 -24.20 -2.41
N GLN A 41 5.93 -25.07 -3.02
CA GLN A 41 6.72 -26.07 -2.31
C GLN A 41 7.87 -25.47 -1.49
N VAL A 42 8.51 -24.40 -2.00
CA VAL A 42 9.72 -23.84 -1.36
C VAL A 42 9.43 -22.62 -0.48
N ILE A 43 8.35 -21.88 -0.73
CA ILE A 43 8.11 -20.56 -0.12
C ILE A 43 8.05 -20.58 1.40
N GLY A 44 7.63 -21.69 2.02
CA GLY A 44 7.55 -21.85 3.47
C GLY A 44 8.91 -21.74 4.19
N GLY A 45 10.03 -21.88 3.47
CA GLY A 45 11.39 -21.81 4.01
C GLY A 45 12.03 -20.41 4.01
N PHE A 46 11.27 -19.36 3.65
CA PHE A 46 11.77 -18.00 3.49
C PHE A 46 11.01 -17.00 4.37
N ASP A 47 11.72 -15.98 4.87
CA ASP A 47 11.16 -14.85 5.61
C ASP A 47 10.64 -13.74 4.68
N GLY A 48 11.19 -13.64 3.46
CA GLY A 48 10.80 -12.63 2.49
C GLY A 48 10.71 -13.17 1.05
N LEU A 49 9.83 -12.55 0.26
CA LEU A 49 9.63 -12.86 -1.15
C LEU A 49 9.73 -11.57 -1.97
N ALA A 50 10.76 -11.44 -2.78
CA ALA A 50 10.94 -10.32 -3.71
C ALA A 50 10.50 -10.72 -5.13
N ILE A 51 9.59 -9.95 -5.71
CA ILE A 51 8.94 -10.25 -6.99
C ILE A 51 8.91 -9.04 -7.91
N ARG A 52 8.56 -9.27 -9.18
CA ARG A 52 8.19 -8.25 -10.15
C ARG A 52 6.77 -8.51 -10.66
N SER A 53 6.59 -8.79 -11.95
CA SER A 53 5.30 -8.99 -12.60
C SER A 53 5.05 -10.45 -12.99
N ALA A 54 6.07 -11.32 -12.98
CA ALA A 54 5.93 -12.69 -13.45
C ALA A 54 5.33 -13.60 -12.37
N THR A 55 5.81 -13.47 -11.12
CA THR A 55 5.21 -14.18 -9.98
C THR A 55 3.82 -13.64 -9.69
N LYS A 56 2.82 -14.53 -9.61
CA LYS A 56 1.49 -14.20 -9.08
C LYS A 56 1.33 -14.81 -7.70
N VAL A 57 1.30 -13.98 -6.66
CA VAL A 57 1.14 -14.42 -5.27
C VAL A 57 -0.35 -14.57 -4.96
N THR A 58 -0.86 -15.78 -5.15
CA THR A 58 -2.27 -16.13 -4.93
C THR A 58 -2.52 -16.67 -3.52
N PRO A 59 -3.79 -16.78 -3.06
CA PRO A 59 -4.13 -17.41 -1.79
C PRO A 59 -3.49 -18.81 -1.62
N LYS A 60 -3.51 -19.64 -2.66
CA LYS A 60 -2.89 -20.99 -2.68
C LYS A 60 -1.40 -20.96 -2.33
N ILE A 61 -0.66 -19.94 -2.78
CA ILE A 61 0.79 -19.80 -2.48
C ILE A 61 0.97 -19.32 -1.03
N LEU A 62 0.11 -18.41 -0.57
CA LEU A 62 0.17 -17.86 0.78
C LEU A 62 -0.22 -18.89 1.86
N GLU A 63 -1.00 -19.92 1.51
CA GLU A 63 -1.33 -21.03 2.40
C GLU A 63 -0.10 -21.86 2.81
N THR A 64 0.87 -22.02 1.91
CA THR A 64 2.10 -22.79 2.18
C THR A 64 3.25 -21.92 2.71
N ALA A 65 3.09 -20.59 2.71
CA ALA A 65 4.09 -19.59 3.09
C ALA A 65 4.19 -19.37 4.62
N LYS A 66 4.34 -20.45 5.40
CA LYS A 66 4.28 -20.39 6.88
C LYS A 66 5.33 -19.50 7.55
N GLY A 67 6.52 -19.35 6.95
CA GLY A 67 7.61 -18.52 7.46
C GLY A 67 7.63 -17.09 6.92
N LEU A 68 6.78 -16.77 5.94
CA LEU A 68 6.87 -15.53 5.18
C LEU A 68 6.37 -14.35 6.01
N LYS A 69 7.16 -13.28 6.07
CA LYS A 69 6.85 -12.04 6.81
C LYS A 69 6.63 -10.86 5.89
N VAL A 70 7.30 -10.83 4.74
CA VAL A 70 7.22 -9.71 3.78
C VAL A 70 7.22 -10.17 2.33
N ILE A 71 6.40 -9.50 1.52
CA ILE A 71 6.44 -9.56 0.06
C ILE A 71 6.84 -8.18 -0.44
N GLY A 72 7.98 -8.09 -1.14
CA GLY A 72 8.41 -6.86 -1.79
C GLY A 72 8.21 -6.94 -3.30
N ARG A 73 7.35 -6.08 -3.84
CA ARG A 73 7.16 -5.94 -5.28
C ARG A 73 8.07 -4.83 -5.80
N ALA A 74 9.03 -5.19 -6.65
CA ALA A 74 9.86 -4.24 -7.39
C ALA A 74 9.07 -3.60 -8.55
N GLY A 75 8.33 -2.55 -8.19
CA GLY A 75 7.56 -1.63 -9.02
C GLY A 75 6.35 -1.05 -8.26
N ILE A 76 5.59 -0.15 -8.87
CA ILE A 76 4.44 0.53 -8.21
C ILE A 76 3.22 -0.38 -8.01
N GLY A 77 2.70 -0.96 -9.10
CA GLY A 77 1.51 -1.83 -9.05
C GLY A 77 1.74 -3.09 -8.21
N VAL A 78 0.70 -3.55 -7.54
CA VAL A 78 0.71 -4.77 -6.71
C VAL A 78 -0.38 -5.75 -7.15
N ASP A 79 -0.83 -5.61 -8.39
CA ASP A 79 -1.98 -6.33 -8.96
C ASP A 79 -1.76 -7.86 -9.03
N ASN A 80 -0.49 -8.29 -8.97
CA ASN A 80 -0.08 -9.69 -8.93
C ASN A 80 0.09 -10.25 -7.51
N VAL A 81 -0.34 -9.53 -6.47
CA VAL A 81 -0.36 -9.98 -5.07
C VAL A 81 -1.77 -9.90 -4.53
N ASP A 82 -2.26 -11.00 -3.98
CA ASP A 82 -3.53 -11.00 -3.23
C ASP A 82 -3.32 -10.32 -1.87
N ILE A 83 -3.55 -9.00 -1.84
CA ILE A 83 -3.36 -8.19 -0.63
C ILE A 83 -4.28 -8.62 0.52
N PRO A 84 -5.59 -8.90 0.31
CA PRO A 84 -6.44 -9.42 1.37
C PRO A 84 -5.91 -10.72 1.97
N ALA A 85 -5.53 -11.70 1.15
CA ALA A 85 -5.00 -12.98 1.65
C ALA A 85 -3.66 -12.82 2.35
N ALA A 86 -2.76 -11.96 1.84
CA ALA A 86 -1.49 -11.65 2.49
C ALA A 86 -1.72 -10.99 3.86
N THR A 87 -2.67 -10.05 3.92
CA THR A 87 -3.06 -9.37 5.15
C THR A 87 -3.67 -10.34 6.17
N ALA A 88 -4.52 -11.28 5.74
CA ALA A 88 -5.12 -12.29 6.60
C ALA A 88 -4.07 -13.25 7.20
N LYS A 89 -3.02 -13.58 6.43
CA LYS A 89 -1.83 -14.32 6.89
C LYS A 89 -0.84 -13.44 7.66
N GLY A 90 -1.12 -12.14 7.73
CA GLY A 90 -0.33 -11.18 8.46
C GLY A 90 1.04 -10.89 7.86
N ILE A 91 1.14 -11.00 6.53
CA ILE A 91 2.34 -10.76 5.72
C ILE A 91 2.30 -9.30 5.25
N ILE A 92 3.38 -8.55 5.46
CA ILE A 92 3.48 -7.19 4.95
C ILE A 92 3.72 -7.23 3.44
N VAL A 93 2.98 -6.42 2.70
CA VAL A 93 3.23 -6.21 1.27
C VAL A 93 3.79 -4.81 1.06
N MET A 94 4.93 -4.72 0.39
CA MET A 94 5.61 -3.46 0.07
C MET A 94 5.77 -3.30 -1.43
N ASN A 95 5.72 -2.06 -1.92
CA ASN A 95 6.01 -1.72 -3.32
C ASN A 95 7.16 -0.71 -3.41
N THR A 96 7.50 -0.28 -4.63
CA THR A 96 8.54 0.75 -4.86
C THR A 96 7.95 1.93 -5.62
N PRO A 97 7.24 2.85 -4.93
CA PRO A 97 6.40 3.87 -5.57
C PRO A 97 7.20 4.97 -6.29
N PHE A 98 8.52 5.03 -6.09
CA PHE A 98 9.38 6.08 -6.63
C PHE A 98 10.30 5.58 -7.75
N GLY A 99 10.74 4.31 -7.69
CA GLY A 99 11.83 3.79 -8.54
C GLY A 99 11.61 3.86 -10.05
N ASN A 100 10.37 4.00 -10.53
CA ASN A 100 10.03 4.13 -11.95
C ASN A 100 9.18 5.37 -12.27
N SER A 101 8.96 6.29 -11.32
CA SER A 101 8.06 7.44 -11.53
C SER A 101 8.52 8.35 -12.69
N ILE A 102 9.84 8.58 -12.80
CA ILE A 102 10.45 9.36 -13.89
C ILE A 102 10.24 8.66 -15.23
N THR A 103 10.63 7.39 -15.32
CA THR A 103 10.52 6.59 -16.54
C THR A 103 9.08 6.51 -17.06
N THR A 104 8.10 6.34 -16.16
CA THR A 104 6.70 6.28 -16.57
C THR A 104 6.19 7.64 -17.05
N ALA A 105 6.64 8.74 -16.43
CA ALA A 105 6.32 10.09 -16.90
C ALA A 105 6.94 10.39 -18.28
N GLU A 106 8.20 10.00 -18.48
CA GLU A 106 8.89 10.13 -19.77
C GLU A 106 8.17 9.32 -20.86
N HIS A 107 7.73 8.10 -20.55
CA HIS A 107 6.97 7.28 -21.49
C HIS A 107 5.62 7.91 -21.85
N ALA A 108 4.89 8.48 -20.88
CA ALA A 108 3.64 9.18 -21.13
C ALA A 108 3.83 10.42 -22.03
N ILE A 109 4.85 11.24 -21.77
CA ILE A 109 5.21 12.39 -22.63
C ILE A 109 5.63 11.91 -24.02
N THR A 110 6.41 10.83 -24.10
CA THR A 110 6.84 10.24 -25.37
C THR A 110 5.66 9.77 -26.21
N LEU A 111 4.72 9.03 -25.60
CA LEU A 111 3.50 8.60 -26.27
C LEU A 111 2.61 9.78 -26.68
N MET A 112 2.51 10.83 -25.86
CA MET A 112 1.79 12.06 -26.20
C MET A 112 2.38 12.73 -27.45
N LEU A 113 3.71 12.88 -27.51
CA LEU A 113 4.40 13.48 -28.66
C LEU A 113 4.33 12.60 -29.90
N ALA A 114 4.50 11.29 -29.75
CA ALA A 114 4.37 10.32 -30.82
C ALA A 114 2.96 10.35 -31.42
N LEU A 115 1.93 10.47 -30.57
CA LEU A 115 0.54 10.60 -30.97
C LEU A 115 0.26 11.93 -31.68
N ALA A 116 0.81 13.03 -31.18
CA ALA A 116 0.67 14.36 -31.81
C ALA A 116 1.24 14.38 -33.23
N ARG A 117 2.25 13.56 -33.51
CA ARG A 117 3.01 13.56 -34.78
C ARG A 117 2.84 12.29 -35.62
N GLN A 118 1.99 11.35 -35.19
CA GLN A 118 1.71 10.08 -35.89
C GLN A 118 2.97 9.26 -36.19
N ILE A 119 3.94 9.28 -35.26
CA ILE A 119 5.30 8.77 -35.51
C ILE A 119 5.31 7.29 -35.92
N PRO A 120 4.64 6.35 -35.22
CA PRO A 120 4.71 4.93 -35.60
C PRO A 120 4.15 4.65 -36.98
N GLN A 121 3.03 5.29 -37.34
CA GLN A 121 2.41 5.13 -38.65
C GLN A 121 3.26 5.73 -39.78
N ALA A 122 3.89 6.88 -39.52
CA ALA A 122 4.80 7.52 -40.46
C ALA A 122 6.10 6.70 -40.69
N ASP A 123 6.66 6.14 -39.62
CA ASP A 123 7.82 5.24 -39.69
C ASP A 123 7.50 4.00 -40.54
N ILE A 124 6.40 3.29 -40.24
CA ILE A 124 5.97 2.10 -41.00
C ILE A 124 5.85 2.42 -42.50
N SER A 125 5.24 3.55 -42.85
CA SER A 125 5.09 3.97 -44.25
C SER A 125 6.44 4.24 -44.92
N THR A 126 7.33 4.95 -44.22
CA THR A 126 8.64 5.36 -44.75
C THR A 126 9.58 4.16 -44.91
N GLN A 127 9.63 3.25 -43.92
CA GLN A 127 10.39 2.00 -43.97
C GLN A 127 9.91 1.08 -45.10
N ALA A 128 8.62 1.13 -45.46
CA ALA A 128 8.06 0.45 -46.62
C ALA A 128 8.40 1.13 -47.97
N GLY A 129 9.28 2.14 -47.97
CA GLY A 129 9.74 2.85 -49.17
C GLY A 129 8.76 3.87 -49.73
N LYS A 130 7.70 4.22 -48.98
CA LYS A 130 6.72 5.22 -49.41
C LYS A 130 7.13 6.61 -48.93
N TRP A 131 6.75 7.65 -49.68
CA TRP A 131 7.00 9.05 -49.33
C TRP A 131 5.69 9.84 -49.21
N GLU A 132 4.88 9.50 -48.21
CA GLU A 132 3.51 10.01 -48.04
C GLU A 132 3.45 11.31 -47.22
N LYS A 133 4.28 12.32 -47.53
CA LYS A 133 4.38 13.58 -46.74
C LYS A 133 3.02 14.22 -46.44
N ASN A 134 2.11 14.23 -47.42
CA ASN A 134 0.81 14.89 -47.30
C ASN A 134 -0.23 14.08 -46.52
N LYS A 135 0.05 12.80 -46.21
CA LYS A 135 -0.85 11.92 -45.46
C LYS A 135 -0.76 12.16 -43.96
N PHE A 136 0.41 12.56 -43.46
CA PHE A 136 0.67 12.74 -42.05
C PHE A 136 0.65 14.23 -41.71
N MET A 137 -0.42 14.66 -41.04
CA MET A 137 -0.60 16.03 -40.58
C MET A 137 -0.74 16.04 -39.06
N GLY A 138 0.39 16.27 -38.39
CA GLY A 138 0.43 16.34 -36.94
C GLY A 138 -0.19 17.61 -36.36
N VAL A 139 -0.16 17.71 -35.03
CA VAL A 139 -0.54 18.91 -34.29
C VAL A 139 0.64 19.44 -33.48
N GLU A 140 0.73 20.76 -33.39
CA GLU A 140 1.63 21.43 -32.44
C GLU A 140 1.05 21.32 -31.03
N ILE A 141 1.90 21.14 -30.01
CA ILE A 141 1.46 21.03 -28.60
C ILE A 141 1.62 22.33 -27.82
N THR A 142 2.50 23.21 -28.24
CA THR A 142 2.76 24.50 -27.58
C THR A 142 1.48 25.34 -27.53
N GLY A 143 1.20 25.92 -26.35
CA GLY A 143 -0.02 26.69 -26.10
C GLY A 143 -1.32 25.87 -26.02
N LYS A 144 -1.28 24.55 -26.19
CA LYS A 144 -2.45 23.69 -25.98
C LYS A 144 -2.63 23.33 -24.51
N THR A 145 -3.85 22.92 -24.16
CA THR A 145 -4.19 22.52 -22.80
C THR A 145 -3.97 21.02 -22.60
N LEU A 146 -3.11 20.65 -21.66
CA LEU A 146 -2.98 19.28 -21.14
C LEU A 146 -3.82 19.13 -19.88
N GLY A 147 -4.78 18.21 -19.90
CA GLY A 147 -5.52 17.74 -18.73
C GLY A 147 -4.85 16.52 -18.11
N ILE A 148 -4.46 16.63 -16.85
CA ILE A 148 -3.88 15.53 -16.06
C ILE A 148 -4.93 14.99 -15.09
N ILE A 149 -5.34 13.73 -15.27
CA ILE A 149 -6.20 13.02 -14.31
C ILE A 149 -5.29 12.26 -13.35
N GLY A 150 -5.16 12.76 -12.12
CA GLY A 150 -4.24 12.25 -11.08
C GLY A 150 -2.91 13.00 -11.05
N ALA A 151 -2.64 13.73 -9.97
CA ALA A 151 -1.47 14.58 -9.78
C ALA A 151 -0.52 14.03 -8.70
N GLY A 152 -0.46 12.70 -8.56
CA GLY A 152 0.52 12.01 -7.71
C GLY A 152 1.95 12.05 -8.26
N ASN A 153 2.81 11.14 -7.81
CA ASN A 153 4.24 11.13 -8.17
C ASN A 153 4.49 11.25 -9.69
N ILE A 154 3.87 10.38 -10.51
CA ILE A 154 4.05 10.40 -11.97
C ILE A 154 3.40 11.64 -12.59
N GLY A 155 2.13 11.93 -12.23
CA GLY A 155 1.38 13.06 -12.79
C GLY A 155 2.07 14.41 -12.56
N SER A 156 2.72 14.59 -11.41
CA SER A 156 3.51 15.79 -11.11
C SER A 156 4.75 15.96 -11.99
N ILE A 157 5.43 14.87 -12.34
CA ILE A 157 6.58 14.90 -13.26
C ILE A 157 6.08 15.18 -14.68
N VAL A 158 4.96 14.58 -15.08
CA VAL A 158 4.33 14.86 -16.38
C VAL A 158 3.93 16.34 -16.50
N ALA A 159 3.37 16.92 -15.43
CA ALA A 159 3.06 18.35 -15.38
C ALA A 159 4.30 19.22 -15.62
N ASP A 160 5.38 18.95 -14.89
CA ASP A 160 6.65 19.68 -15.04
C ASP A 160 7.19 19.61 -16.48
N ARG A 161 7.22 18.40 -17.08
CA ARG A 161 7.66 18.24 -18.48
C ARG A 161 6.74 18.95 -19.48
N ALA A 162 5.43 18.92 -19.26
CA ALA A 162 4.46 19.58 -20.12
C ALA A 162 4.54 21.12 -20.04
N LEU A 163 4.80 21.67 -18.85
CA LEU A 163 5.10 23.10 -18.67
C LEU A 163 6.39 23.50 -19.41
N GLY A 164 7.42 22.65 -19.34
CA GLY A 164 8.66 22.81 -20.12
C GLY A 164 8.41 22.85 -21.64
N LEU A 165 7.44 22.06 -22.12
CA LEU A 165 6.96 22.06 -23.51
C LEU A 165 6.01 23.24 -23.84
N ARG A 166 5.82 24.17 -22.90
CA ARG A 166 4.99 25.38 -23.04
C ARG A 166 3.51 25.07 -23.28
N MET A 167 2.99 24.02 -22.66
CA MET A 167 1.55 23.73 -22.60
C MET A 167 0.89 24.48 -21.43
N HIS A 168 -0.43 24.68 -21.51
CA HIS A 168 -1.24 25.03 -20.34
C HIS A 168 -1.62 23.74 -19.61
N VAL A 169 -1.27 23.60 -18.34
CA VAL A 169 -1.50 22.35 -17.59
C VAL A 169 -2.61 22.55 -16.56
N ILE A 170 -3.66 21.75 -16.68
CA ILE A 170 -4.77 21.67 -15.71
C ILE A 170 -4.82 20.25 -15.13
N ALA A 171 -5.14 20.12 -13.85
CA ALA A 171 -5.11 18.84 -13.16
C ALA A 171 -6.37 18.60 -12.32
N TYR A 172 -6.91 17.39 -12.42
CA TYR A 172 -7.94 16.87 -11.52
C TYR A 172 -7.33 15.80 -10.63
N ASP A 173 -7.35 16.05 -9.32
CA ASP A 173 -7.03 15.07 -8.29
C ASP A 173 -7.76 15.47 -6.99
N PRO A 174 -8.65 14.61 -6.45
CA PRO A 174 -9.35 14.90 -5.20
C PRO A 174 -8.42 15.17 -4.01
N PHE A 175 -7.19 14.66 -4.04
CA PHE A 175 -6.23 14.73 -2.96
C PHE A 175 -5.15 15.81 -3.16
N LEU A 176 -5.15 16.51 -4.30
CA LEU A 176 -4.22 17.62 -4.55
C LEU A 176 -4.67 18.87 -3.78
N SER A 177 -3.81 19.41 -2.91
CA SER A 177 -4.10 20.69 -2.23
C SER A 177 -3.91 21.88 -3.18
N ALA A 178 -4.51 23.02 -2.84
CA ALA A 178 -4.37 24.25 -3.63
C ALA A 178 -2.91 24.74 -3.64
N GLU A 179 -2.24 24.67 -2.49
CA GLU A 179 -0.84 25.05 -2.32
C GLU A 179 0.06 24.18 -3.21
N ARG A 180 -0.17 22.86 -3.20
CA ARG A 180 0.61 21.93 -4.03
C ARG A 180 0.39 22.16 -5.52
N ALA A 181 -0.83 22.51 -5.93
CA ALA A 181 -1.11 22.85 -7.34
C ALA A 181 -0.31 24.08 -7.79
N VAL A 182 -0.24 25.12 -6.94
CA VAL A 182 0.57 26.33 -7.20
C VAL A 182 2.05 25.99 -7.30
N GLU A 183 2.58 25.18 -6.38
CA GLU A 183 3.98 24.72 -6.43
C GLU A 183 4.32 23.96 -7.72
N LEU A 184 3.38 23.16 -8.21
CA LEU A 184 3.53 22.42 -9.47
C LEU A 184 3.34 23.30 -10.71
N GLY A 185 2.90 24.55 -10.56
CA GLY A 185 2.59 25.44 -11.68
C GLY A 185 1.38 25.00 -12.51
N VAL A 186 0.45 24.25 -11.92
CA VAL A 186 -0.76 23.73 -12.59
C VAL A 186 -2.03 24.35 -12.03
N GLU A 187 -3.06 24.45 -12.85
CA GLU A 187 -4.39 24.84 -12.39
C GLU A 187 -5.16 23.61 -11.90
N LYS A 188 -5.51 23.56 -10.61
CA LYS A 188 -6.41 22.53 -10.08
C LYS A 188 -7.84 22.82 -10.55
N VAL A 189 -8.48 21.82 -11.16
CA VAL A 189 -9.86 21.91 -11.66
C VAL A 189 -10.64 20.64 -11.31
N GLU A 190 -11.97 20.73 -11.37
CA GLU A 190 -12.84 19.55 -11.29
C GLU A 190 -12.81 18.75 -12.60
N LEU A 191 -13.09 17.45 -12.53
CA LEU A 191 -13.00 16.53 -13.66
C LEU A 191 -13.81 17.03 -14.88
N ALA A 192 -15.05 17.46 -14.66
CA ALA A 192 -15.91 17.93 -15.73
C ALA A 192 -15.33 19.16 -16.46
N GLU A 193 -14.62 20.02 -15.74
CA GLU A 193 -13.97 21.20 -16.33
C GLU A 193 -12.70 20.82 -17.09
N LEU A 194 -11.92 19.85 -16.57
CA LEU A 194 -10.78 19.28 -17.27
C LEU A 194 -11.18 18.73 -18.64
N LEU A 195 -12.21 17.89 -18.67
CA LEU A 195 -12.69 17.22 -19.89
C LEU A 195 -13.08 18.24 -20.97
N ARG A 196 -13.78 19.32 -20.59
CA ARG A 196 -14.23 20.37 -21.53
C ARG A 196 -13.11 21.24 -22.10
N ARG A 197 -11.97 21.36 -21.41
CA ARG A 197 -10.89 22.30 -21.77
C ARG A 197 -9.69 21.64 -22.43
N ALA A 198 -9.42 20.39 -22.10
CA ALA A 198 -8.20 19.70 -22.51
C ALA A 198 -8.15 19.37 -24.01
N ASP A 199 -7.03 19.70 -24.66
CA ASP A 199 -6.70 19.22 -26.01
C ASP A 199 -6.03 17.84 -25.97
N PHE A 200 -5.28 17.59 -24.88
CA PHE A 200 -4.66 16.33 -24.56
C PHE A 200 -5.07 15.92 -23.15
N ILE A 201 -5.38 14.65 -22.92
CA ILE A 201 -5.68 14.11 -21.60
C ILE A 201 -4.73 12.96 -21.31
N THR A 202 -4.12 12.97 -20.13
CA THR A 202 -3.26 11.88 -19.65
C THR A 202 -3.70 11.41 -18.27
N LEU A 203 -3.70 10.09 -18.06
CA LEU A 203 -4.16 9.46 -16.83
C LEU A 203 -2.98 8.97 -15.99
N HIS A 204 -3.00 9.28 -14.69
CA HIS A 204 -1.99 8.93 -13.69
C HIS A 204 -2.60 8.57 -12.32
N THR A 205 -3.82 8.04 -12.32
CA THR A 205 -4.52 7.55 -11.12
C THR A 205 -4.35 6.04 -10.94
N PRO A 206 -4.41 5.52 -9.69
CA PRO A 206 -4.54 4.09 -9.45
C PRO A 206 -5.88 3.55 -9.98
N MET A 207 -5.94 2.24 -10.25
CA MET A 207 -7.18 1.54 -10.54
C MET A 207 -7.90 1.19 -9.22
N THR A 208 -9.12 1.65 -9.07
CA THR A 208 -10.01 1.42 -7.93
C THR A 208 -11.45 1.39 -8.44
N GLU A 209 -12.41 0.93 -7.65
CA GLU A 209 -13.84 1.02 -8.03
C GLU A 209 -14.30 2.46 -8.32
N LYS A 210 -13.66 3.48 -7.72
CA LYS A 210 -14.00 4.90 -7.98
C LYS A 210 -13.37 5.47 -9.26
N THR A 211 -12.29 4.85 -9.75
CA THR A 211 -11.52 5.32 -10.92
C THR A 211 -11.66 4.41 -12.13
N LYS A 212 -12.31 3.26 -11.96
CA LYS A 212 -12.69 2.35 -13.05
C LYS A 212 -13.60 3.08 -14.02
N ASN A 213 -13.21 3.09 -15.29
CA ASN A 213 -13.88 3.82 -16.37
C ASN A 213 -14.15 5.30 -16.01
N ILE A 214 -13.22 5.96 -15.30
CA ILE A 214 -13.32 7.40 -15.04
C ILE A 214 -13.43 8.21 -16.34
N VAL A 215 -12.91 7.66 -17.44
CA VAL A 215 -13.20 8.10 -18.81
C VAL A 215 -14.12 7.07 -19.48
N ASP A 216 -15.43 7.23 -19.27
CA ASP A 216 -16.48 6.45 -19.93
C ASP A 216 -17.04 7.18 -21.18
N ALA A 217 -18.08 6.63 -21.80
CA ALA A 217 -18.72 7.23 -22.97
C ALA A 217 -19.26 8.65 -22.72
N ASN A 218 -19.78 8.93 -21.52
CA ASN A 218 -20.32 10.25 -21.17
C ASN A 218 -19.19 11.26 -20.97
N ALA A 219 -18.13 10.85 -20.29
CA ALA A 219 -16.92 11.64 -20.12
C ALA A 219 -16.33 12.00 -21.50
N ILE A 220 -16.19 11.02 -22.39
CA ILE A 220 -15.69 11.22 -23.76
C ILE A 220 -16.59 12.20 -24.52
N ALA A 221 -17.91 12.05 -24.46
CA ALA A 221 -18.85 12.95 -25.15
C ALA A 221 -18.75 14.41 -24.69
N SER A 222 -18.31 14.65 -23.44
CA SER A 222 -18.12 16.00 -22.88
C SER A 222 -16.78 16.65 -23.28
N MET A 223 -15.87 15.89 -23.90
CA MET A 223 -14.56 16.38 -24.29
C MET A 223 -14.62 17.29 -25.53
N LYS A 224 -13.53 18.01 -25.76
CA LYS A 224 -13.34 18.74 -27.02
C LYS A 224 -13.29 17.76 -28.19
N LYS A 225 -13.99 18.07 -29.27
CA LYS A 225 -13.79 17.39 -30.55
C LYS A 225 -12.34 17.55 -30.99
N GLY A 226 -11.69 16.43 -31.30
CA GLY A 226 -10.28 16.36 -31.67
C GLY A 226 -9.31 16.15 -30.51
N VAL A 227 -9.81 15.88 -29.31
CA VAL A 227 -9.00 15.52 -28.13
C VAL A 227 -8.13 14.29 -28.40
N ARG A 228 -6.97 14.21 -27.74
CA ARG A 228 -6.05 13.07 -27.75
C ARG A 228 -5.88 12.52 -26.35
N ILE A 229 -5.95 11.19 -26.21
CA ILE A 229 -5.96 10.54 -24.88
C ILE A 229 -4.74 9.62 -24.72
N VAL A 230 -4.04 9.75 -23.60
CA VAL A 230 -2.86 8.95 -23.26
C VAL A 230 -3.12 8.19 -21.97
N ASN A 231 -2.89 6.87 -21.96
CA ASN A 231 -2.98 6.06 -20.75
C ASN A 231 -1.74 5.20 -20.57
N CYS A 232 -0.87 5.62 -19.65
CA CYS A 232 0.28 4.85 -19.18
C CYS A 232 0.16 4.48 -17.69
N ALA A 233 -1.05 4.57 -17.12
CA ALA A 233 -1.28 4.33 -15.70
C ALA A 233 -1.77 2.92 -15.43
N ARG A 234 -3.05 2.65 -15.67
CA ARG A 234 -3.65 1.33 -15.51
C ARG A 234 -4.70 1.07 -16.59
N GLY A 235 -4.79 -0.18 -17.04
CA GLY A 235 -5.89 -0.65 -17.87
C GLY A 235 -7.23 -0.49 -17.15
N GLY A 236 -8.30 -0.22 -17.90
CA GLY A 236 -9.66 -0.03 -17.38
C GLY A 236 -9.95 1.35 -16.76
N LEU A 237 -9.01 2.30 -16.76
CA LEU A 237 -9.31 3.70 -16.42
C LEU A 237 -10.14 4.39 -17.51
N VAL A 238 -10.01 3.89 -18.74
CA VAL A 238 -10.77 4.33 -19.92
C VAL A 238 -11.58 3.16 -20.41
N ASP A 239 -12.86 3.38 -20.71
CA ASP A 239 -13.68 2.40 -21.41
C ASP A 239 -13.17 2.26 -22.86
N GLU A 240 -12.45 1.17 -23.13
CA GLU A 240 -11.78 0.91 -24.40
C GLU A 240 -12.78 0.75 -25.57
N ALA A 241 -14.00 0.27 -25.30
CA ALA A 241 -15.03 0.11 -26.32
C ALA A 241 -15.67 1.47 -26.65
N ALA A 242 -15.96 2.29 -25.63
CA ALA A 242 -16.45 3.65 -25.83
C ALA A 242 -15.41 4.52 -26.56
N LEU A 243 -14.13 4.37 -26.21
CA LEU A 243 -13.03 5.05 -26.89
C LEU A 243 -12.93 4.63 -28.35
N ARG A 244 -13.04 3.33 -28.65
CA ARG A 244 -13.05 2.85 -30.04
C ARG A 244 -14.18 3.49 -30.85
N ALA A 245 -15.40 3.52 -30.32
CA ALA A 245 -16.53 4.15 -30.99
C ALA A 245 -16.31 5.66 -31.23
N ALA A 246 -15.71 6.37 -30.27
CA ALA A 246 -15.44 7.80 -30.40
C ALA A 246 -14.29 8.12 -31.39
N LEU A 247 -13.32 7.22 -31.52
CA LEU A 247 -12.27 7.26 -32.55
C LEU A 247 -12.87 7.05 -33.94
N ASP A 248 -13.70 6.02 -34.10
CA ASP A 248 -14.37 5.71 -35.38
C ASP A 248 -15.31 6.87 -35.81
N ALA A 249 -15.97 7.53 -34.85
CA ALA A 249 -16.80 8.72 -35.08
C ALA A 249 -16.00 10.02 -35.33
N GLY A 250 -14.68 10.00 -35.15
CA GLY A 250 -13.81 11.18 -35.29
C GLY A 250 -14.02 12.25 -34.21
N HIS A 251 -14.64 11.91 -33.08
CA HIS A 251 -14.73 12.79 -31.92
C HIS A 251 -13.37 12.85 -31.20
N VAL A 252 -12.73 11.70 -31.00
CA VAL A 252 -11.36 11.59 -30.48
C VAL A 252 -10.41 11.51 -31.68
N ALA A 253 -9.39 12.38 -31.72
CA ALA A 253 -8.45 12.43 -32.84
C ALA A 253 -7.41 11.29 -32.80
N GLY A 254 -7.13 10.74 -31.62
CA GLY A 254 -6.22 9.62 -31.45
C GLY A 254 -6.02 9.24 -29.99
N ALA A 255 -5.45 8.06 -29.76
CA ALA A 255 -5.13 7.58 -28.42
C ALA A 255 -3.77 6.86 -28.38
N ALA A 256 -3.08 6.93 -27.25
CA ALA A 256 -1.83 6.21 -27.03
C ALA A 256 -1.83 5.47 -25.68
N PHE A 257 -1.80 4.15 -25.71
CA PHE A 257 -2.01 3.29 -24.54
C PHE A 257 -0.82 2.38 -24.33
N ASP A 258 -0.32 2.36 -23.09
CA ASP A 258 0.72 1.42 -22.65
C ASP A 258 0.13 0.24 -21.85
N VAL A 259 -1.12 0.38 -21.40
CA VAL A 259 -1.77 -0.53 -20.46
C VAL A 259 -3.19 -0.85 -20.93
N PHE A 260 -3.65 -2.07 -20.66
CA PHE A 260 -4.93 -2.59 -21.14
C PHE A 260 -5.70 -3.30 -20.04
N THR A 261 -7.03 -3.34 -20.15
CA THR A 261 -7.91 -3.97 -19.16
C THR A 261 -7.57 -5.45 -18.92
N THR A 262 -7.11 -6.14 -19.97
CA THR A 262 -6.61 -7.52 -19.89
C THR A 262 -5.16 -7.55 -20.39
N GLU A 263 -4.26 -8.09 -19.57
CA GLU A 263 -2.85 -8.27 -19.92
C GLU A 263 -2.38 -9.70 -19.62
N PRO A 264 -1.61 -10.35 -20.52
CA PRO A 264 -1.11 -9.84 -21.81
C PRO A 264 -2.22 -9.58 -22.83
N ALA A 265 -2.18 -8.39 -23.45
CA ALA A 265 -3.19 -7.97 -24.42
C ALA A 265 -2.86 -8.54 -25.81
N THR A 266 -3.32 -9.76 -26.10
CA THR A 266 -3.22 -10.36 -27.44
C THR A 266 -4.31 -9.88 -28.39
N GLU A 267 -5.42 -9.39 -27.83
CA GLU A 267 -6.54 -8.79 -28.54
C GLU A 267 -7.07 -7.59 -27.73
N ASN A 268 -7.53 -6.56 -28.43
CA ASN A 268 -8.09 -5.36 -27.81
C ASN A 268 -8.95 -4.57 -28.82
N PRO A 269 -10.09 -3.96 -28.42
CA PRO A 269 -10.90 -3.14 -29.31
C PRO A 269 -10.16 -1.97 -29.97
N LEU A 270 -9.07 -1.47 -29.36
CA LEU A 270 -8.30 -0.36 -29.90
C LEU A 270 -7.28 -0.80 -30.98
N PHE A 271 -6.94 -2.09 -31.04
CA PHE A 271 -5.93 -2.59 -31.97
C PHE A 271 -6.38 -2.44 -33.43
N GLY A 272 -5.43 -2.11 -34.29
CA GLY A 272 -5.65 -1.93 -35.73
C GLY A 272 -6.22 -0.57 -36.13
N HIS A 273 -6.66 0.28 -35.20
CA HIS A 273 -7.13 1.62 -35.53
C HIS A 273 -5.96 2.54 -35.96
N PRO A 274 -6.05 3.28 -37.08
CA PRO A 274 -4.90 4.03 -37.63
C PRO A 274 -4.40 5.18 -36.75
N ASN A 275 -5.26 5.72 -35.87
CA ASN A 275 -4.92 6.81 -34.94
C ASN A 275 -4.65 6.32 -33.51
N VAL A 276 -4.34 5.03 -33.34
CA VAL A 276 -4.00 4.45 -32.04
C VAL A 276 -2.54 4.02 -32.02
N ILE A 277 -1.85 4.32 -30.91
CA ILE A 277 -0.52 3.82 -30.59
C ILE A 277 -0.65 2.91 -29.37
N CYS A 278 -0.10 1.71 -29.46
CA CYS A 278 -0.09 0.74 -28.36
C CYS A 278 1.34 0.31 -28.05
N THR A 279 1.69 0.25 -26.76
CA THR A 279 2.94 -0.35 -26.30
C THR A 279 2.65 -1.41 -25.23
N PRO A 280 3.46 -2.49 -25.14
CA PRO A 280 3.17 -3.61 -24.26
C PRO A 280 3.66 -3.36 -22.82
N HIS A 281 3.07 -2.39 -22.13
CA HIS A 281 3.37 -2.06 -20.72
C HIS A 281 4.85 -1.76 -20.46
N LEU A 282 5.39 -0.82 -21.24
CA LEU A 282 6.79 -0.41 -21.23
C LEU A 282 7.11 0.77 -20.29
N GLY A 283 6.13 1.36 -19.62
CA GLY A 283 6.32 2.55 -18.79
C GLY A 283 7.34 2.42 -17.65
N ALA A 284 7.82 1.21 -17.32
CA ALA A 284 8.89 0.96 -16.36
C ALA A 284 10.07 0.15 -16.96
N SER A 285 10.11 -0.02 -18.27
CA SER A 285 11.02 -0.91 -18.98
C SER A 285 12.29 -0.17 -19.43
N THR A 286 13.02 0.41 -18.48
CA THR A 286 14.38 0.97 -18.71
C THR A 286 15.37 0.45 -17.69
N SER A 287 16.66 0.48 -18.01
CA SER A 287 17.76 0.07 -17.11
C SER A 287 17.70 0.79 -15.76
N GLU A 288 17.45 2.10 -15.80
CA GLU A 288 17.43 2.96 -14.61
C GLU A 288 16.25 2.58 -13.70
N ALA A 289 15.06 2.37 -14.28
CA ALA A 289 13.90 1.94 -13.50
C ALA A 289 14.13 0.55 -12.90
N GLN A 290 14.69 -0.39 -13.69
CA GLN A 290 15.00 -1.74 -13.21
C GLN A 290 15.99 -1.75 -12.05
N GLU A 291 16.98 -0.88 -12.09
CA GLU A 291 17.95 -0.73 -11.01
C GLU A 291 17.30 -0.08 -9.80
N ASN A 292 16.67 1.10 -9.95
CA ASN A 292 16.07 1.84 -8.85
C ASN A 292 15.02 1.04 -8.08
N VAL A 293 14.12 0.32 -8.77
CA VAL A 293 13.11 -0.51 -8.10
C VAL A 293 13.73 -1.72 -7.39
N ALA A 294 14.84 -2.24 -7.90
CA ALA A 294 15.57 -3.35 -7.29
C ALA A 294 16.34 -2.91 -6.03
N LEU A 295 17.00 -1.74 -6.09
CA LEU A 295 17.66 -1.13 -4.93
C LEU A 295 16.63 -0.87 -3.82
N GLN A 296 15.54 -0.17 -4.15
CA GLN A 296 14.53 0.24 -3.18
C GLN A 296 13.86 -0.97 -2.51
N VAL A 297 13.51 -2.03 -3.27
CA VAL A 297 12.85 -3.21 -2.69
C VAL A 297 13.80 -3.97 -1.75
N ALA A 298 15.09 -4.07 -2.11
CA ALA A 298 16.06 -4.79 -1.31
C ALA A 298 16.32 -4.07 0.01
N GLU A 299 16.54 -2.76 -0.02
CA GLU A 299 16.77 -1.95 1.17
C GLU A 299 15.58 -2.01 2.14
N GLN A 300 14.35 -1.76 1.66
CA GLN A 300 13.19 -1.72 2.54
C GLN A 300 12.85 -3.09 3.15
N MET A 301 13.01 -4.17 2.39
CA MET A 301 12.82 -5.53 2.92
C MET A 301 13.90 -5.87 3.95
N SER A 302 15.16 -5.52 3.70
CA SER A 302 16.25 -5.71 4.67
C SER A 302 16.00 -4.94 5.97
N GLU A 303 15.63 -3.66 5.89
CA GLU A 303 15.33 -2.85 7.09
C GLU A 303 14.16 -3.45 7.91
N TYR A 304 13.14 -3.99 7.25
CA TYR A 304 12.05 -4.67 7.94
C TYR A 304 12.51 -5.97 8.61
N LEU A 305 13.18 -6.84 7.87
CA LEU A 305 13.59 -8.16 8.37
C LEU A 305 14.62 -8.07 9.50
N LEU A 306 15.46 -7.03 9.49
CA LEU A 306 16.53 -6.86 10.47
C LEU A 306 16.15 -5.95 11.65
N ARG A 307 15.34 -4.91 11.39
CA ARG A 307 15.07 -3.85 12.38
C ARG A 307 13.59 -3.58 12.62
N GLY A 308 12.69 -4.19 11.85
CA GLY A 308 11.25 -3.98 11.94
C GLY A 308 10.76 -2.64 11.39
N ALA A 309 11.60 -1.89 10.66
CA ALA A 309 11.19 -0.67 9.99
C ALA A 309 10.34 -1.00 8.75
N ILE A 310 9.24 -0.30 8.55
CA ILE A 310 8.25 -0.60 7.50
C ILE A 310 8.15 0.63 6.61
N SER A 311 8.52 0.52 5.34
CA SER A 311 8.33 1.60 4.37
C SER A 311 7.60 1.10 3.14
N ASN A 312 6.84 1.99 2.50
CA ASN A 312 6.08 1.71 1.28
C ASN A 312 5.17 0.47 1.40
N ALA A 313 4.67 0.19 2.61
CA ALA A 313 3.72 -0.89 2.82
C ALA A 313 2.35 -0.49 2.30
N VAL A 314 1.73 -1.39 1.53
CA VAL A 314 0.40 -1.17 0.94
C VAL A 314 -0.73 -1.66 1.85
N ASN A 315 -0.43 -2.54 2.80
CA ASN A 315 -1.41 -3.13 3.72
C ASN A 315 -1.13 -2.86 5.20
N PHE A 316 -0.14 -2.00 5.52
CA PHE A 316 0.19 -1.64 6.88
C PHE A 316 0.75 -0.21 6.97
N PRO A 317 0.56 0.54 8.07
CA PRO A 317 1.17 1.85 8.23
C PRO A 317 2.70 1.80 8.11
N SER A 318 3.29 2.77 7.40
CA SER A 318 4.74 2.93 7.35
C SER A 318 5.28 3.44 8.69
N ILE A 319 6.41 2.87 9.12
CA ILE A 319 7.16 3.15 10.34
C ILE A 319 8.63 3.35 9.94
N THR A 320 9.13 4.58 10.08
CA THR A 320 10.53 4.90 9.76
C THR A 320 11.51 4.23 10.74
N ALA A 321 12.80 4.16 10.36
CA ALA A 321 13.84 3.62 11.22
C ALA A 321 14.04 4.43 12.52
N GLU A 322 13.73 5.74 12.51
CA GLU A 322 13.78 6.58 13.70
C GLU A 322 12.55 6.42 14.60
N GLU A 323 11.38 6.17 14.01
CA GLU A 323 10.14 5.92 14.74
C GLU A 323 10.09 4.52 15.35
N ALA A 324 10.66 3.50 14.69
CA ALA A 324 10.57 2.11 15.13
C ALA A 324 11.09 1.88 16.58
N PRO A 325 12.26 2.39 17.00
CA PRO A 325 12.73 2.27 18.38
C PRO A 325 11.81 2.97 19.39
N LYS A 326 11.24 4.13 19.01
CA LYS A 326 10.33 4.91 19.87
C LYS A 326 8.97 4.22 20.04
N LEU A 327 8.44 3.62 18.96
CA LEU A 327 7.17 2.88 18.95
C LEU A 327 7.27 1.53 19.66
N LYS A 328 8.41 0.85 19.59
CA LYS A 328 8.61 -0.50 20.12
C LYS A 328 8.07 -0.72 21.53
N PRO A 329 8.39 0.11 22.56
CA PRO A 329 7.85 -0.11 23.90
C PRO A 329 6.33 0.10 23.99
N PHE A 330 5.77 1.03 23.20
CA PHE A 330 4.32 1.27 23.16
C PHE A 330 3.56 0.19 22.40
N ILE A 331 4.15 -0.39 21.35
CA ILE A 331 3.62 -1.59 20.69
C ILE A 331 3.55 -2.73 21.70
N ALA A 332 4.64 -2.97 22.44
CA ALA A 332 4.68 -4.02 23.47
C ALA A 332 3.65 -3.76 24.58
N LEU A 333 3.47 -2.51 25.00
CA LEU A 333 2.42 -2.12 25.94
C LEU A 333 1.03 -2.41 25.39
N ALA A 334 0.73 -1.96 24.17
CA ALA A 334 -0.56 -2.17 23.51
C ALA A 334 -0.87 -3.66 23.37
N GLU A 335 0.08 -4.48 22.89
CA GLU A 335 -0.10 -5.94 22.81
C GLU A 335 -0.40 -6.56 24.18
N LYS A 336 0.33 -6.15 25.23
CA LYS A 336 0.15 -6.68 26.59
C LYS A 336 -1.17 -6.26 27.21
N LEU A 337 -1.60 -5.01 27.04
CA LEU A 337 -2.92 -4.53 27.47
C LEU A 337 -4.04 -5.26 26.74
N GLY A 338 -3.90 -5.42 25.42
CA GLY A 338 -4.79 -6.21 24.59
C GLY A 338 -4.90 -7.64 25.11
N SER A 339 -3.76 -8.33 25.29
CA SER A 339 -3.71 -9.71 25.78
C SER A 339 -4.34 -9.86 27.16
N PHE A 340 -4.07 -8.94 28.09
CA PHE A 340 -4.70 -8.91 29.40
C PHE A 340 -6.23 -8.83 29.28
N ALA A 341 -6.74 -7.91 28.46
CA ALA A 341 -8.18 -7.77 28.26
C ALA A 341 -8.79 -8.98 27.53
N GLY A 342 -8.07 -9.57 26.57
CA GLY A 342 -8.50 -10.73 25.78
C GLY A 342 -8.63 -11.99 26.63
N GLN A 343 -7.63 -12.28 27.47
CA GLN A 343 -7.65 -13.44 28.39
C GLN A 343 -8.80 -13.39 29.40
N LEU A 344 -9.25 -12.19 29.77
CA LEU A 344 -10.38 -11.99 30.70
C LEU A 344 -11.75 -11.94 30.01
N THR A 345 -11.80 -12.13 28.70
CA THR A 345 -13.02 -12.03 27.90
C THR A 345 -13.55 -13.41 27.51
N GLU A 346 -14.68 -13.79 28.10
CA GLU A 346 -15.33 -15.10 27.90
C GLU A 346 -16.64 -15.00 27.09
N THR A 347 -17.01 -13.79 26.62
CA THR A 347 -18.31 -13.49 26.00
C THR A 347 -18.13 -12.72 24.69
N GLY A 348 -19.16 -12.73 23.84
CA GLY A 348 -19.18 -11.98 22.59
C GLY A 348 -18.80 -10.51 22.77
N VAL A 349 -17.83 -10.06 21.97
CA VAL A 349 -17.29 -8.70 22.01
C VAL A 349 -18.04 -7.84 21.01
N LYS A 350 -18.58 -6.71 21.47
CA LYS A 350 -19.24 -5.74 20.59
C LYS A 350 -18.26 -4.68 20.11
N LYS A 351 -17.43 -4.20 21.03
CA LYS A 351 -16.57 -3.04 20.78
C LYS A 351 -15.26 -3.12 21.56
N ILE A 352 -14.18 -2.71 20.91
CA ILE A 352 -12.88 -2.45 21.52
C ILE A 352 -12.56 -0.98 21.24
N GLN A 353 -12.46 -0.17 22.28
CA GLN A 353 -12.04 1.22 22.19
C GLN A 353 -10.61 1.34 22.73
N ILE A 354 -9.71 1.92 21.95
CA ILE A 354 -8.37 2.27 22.41
C ILE A 354 -8.25 3.79 22.50
N THR A 355 -7.95 4.27 23.72
CA THR A 355 -7.72 5.68 24.00
C THR A 355 -6.22 5.92 24.17
N TYR A 356 -5.69 6.91 23.46
CA TYR A 356 -4.32 7.39 23.53
C TYR A 356 -4.30 8.79 24.11
N GLU A 357 -3.57 8.99 25.21
CA GLU A 357 -3.48 10.28 25.89
C GLU A 357 -2.03 10.74 26.03
N GLY A 358 -1.76 12.01 25.76
CA GLY A 358 -0.43 12.60 25.86
C GLY A 358 0.47 12.30 24.66
N THR A 359 1.78 12.09 24.88
CA THR A 359 2.77 11.96 23.80
C THR A 359 2.46 10.80 22.85
N VAL A 360 1.94 9.69 23.37
CA VAL A 360 1.54 8.52 22.56
C VAL A 360 0.42 8.82 21.56
N ALA A 361 -0.42 9.83 21.82
CA ALA A 361 -1.48 10.25 20.90
C ALA A 361 -0.96 10.90 19.61
N GLN A 362 0.30 11.37 19.61
CA GLN A 362 0.97 11.95 18.43
C GLN A 362 1.82 10.93 17.66
N MET A 363 1.85 9.66 18.11
CA MET A 363 2.60 8.59 17.46
C MET A 363 1.78 7.93 16.34
N LYS A 364 2.31 6.86 15.73
CA LYS A 364 1.57 6.03 14.75
C LYS A 364 0.51 5.17 15.46
N THR A 365 -0.55 5.80 15.95
CA THR A 365 -1.64 5.17 16.72
C THR A 365 -2.26 3.98 16.01
N LYS A 366 -2.40 4.02 14.68
CA LYS A 366 -2.88 2.86 13.90
C LYS A 366 -2.07 1.59 14.13
N ALA A 367 -0.74 1.69 14.24
CA ALA A 367 0.12 0.54 14.51
C ALA A 367 -0.07 0.03 15.96
N LEU A 368 -0.29 0.94 16.91
CA LEU A 368 -0.61 0.60 18.30
C LEU A 368 -1.99 -0.05 18.42
N THR A 369 -2.97 0.43 17.65
CA THR A 369 -4.34 -0.10 17.60
C THR A 369 -4.31 -1.53 17.06
N SER A 370 -3.61 -1.74 15.94
CA SER A 370 -3.32 -3.07 15.40
C SER A 370 -2.67 -4.00 16.43
N ALA A 371 -1.70 -3.50 17.19
CA ALA A 371 -1.01 -4.26 18.23
C ALA A 371 -1.93 -4.63 19.41
N ALA A 372 -2.76 -3.69 19.89
CA ALA A 372 -3.73 -3.94 20.95
C ALA A 372 -4.77 -4.99 20.53
N ILE A 373 -5.31 -4.89 19.32
CA ILE A 373 -6.29 -5.87 18.80
C ILE A 373 -5.62 -7.23 18.60
N ALA A 374 -4.40 -7.27 18.07
CA ALA A 374 -3.65 -8.52 17.92
C ALA A 374 -3.44 -9.20 19.26
N GLY A 375 -2.97 -8.45 20.26
CA GLY A 375 -2.83 -8.92 21.64
C GLY A 375 -4.15 -9.45 22.21
N PHE A 376 -5.26 -8.73 21.98
CA PHE A 376 -6.59 -9.10 22.44
C PHE A 376 -7.12 -10.40 21.83
N LEU A 377 -6.92 -10.60 20.53
CA LEU A 377 -7.44 -11.77 19.81
C LEU A 377 -6.58 -13.01 19.97
N ARG A 378 -5.26 -12.86 20.21
CA ARG A 378 -4.29 -13.97 20.25
C ARG A 378 -4.63 -15.08 21.26
N PRO A 379 -5.17 -14.81 22.47
CA PRO A 379 -5.62 -15.85 23.40
C PRO A 379 -6.74 -16.75 22.84
N MET A 380 -7.51 -16.27 21.87
CA MET A 380 -8.60 -17.00 21.24
C MET A 380 -8.23 -17.55 19.85
N LEU A 381 -7.18 -16.99 19.23
CA LEU A 381 -6.78 -17.23 17.84
C LEU A 381 -5.25 -17.18 17.70
N GLU A 382 -4.61 -18.33 17.55
CA GLU A 382 -3.14 -18.43 17.54
C GLU A 382 -2.48 -17.69 16.37
N ASP A 383 -3.13 -17.64 15.20
CA ASP A 383 -2.55 -17.09 13.95
C ASP A 383 -2.71 -15.56 13.77
N VAL A 384 -3.25 -14.84 14.76
CA VAL A 384 -3.51 -13.40 14.63
C VAL A 384 -2.26 -12.57 14.97
N ASN A 385 -1.90 -11.66 14.06
CA ASN A 385 -0.81 -10.71 14.25
C ASN A 385 -1.24 -9.27 13.95
N VAL A 386 -0.31 -8.31 14.09
CA VAL A 386 -0.61 -6.88 13.96
C VAL A 386 -1.19 -6.47 12.60
N VAL A 387 -0.86 -7.22 11.54
CA VAL A 387 -1.33 -6.96 10.17
C VAL A 387 -2.74 -7.56 9.97
N SER A 388 -2.98 -8.79 10.44
CA SER A 388 -4.27 -9.47 10.28
C SER A 388 -5.34 -9.03 11.28
N ALA A 389 -4.94 -8.56 12.46
CA ALA A 389 -5.85 -8.29 13.58
C ALA A 389 -7.02 -7.34 13.27
N PRO A 390 -6.83 -6.18 12.60
CA PRO A 390 -7.95 -5.29 12.29
C PRO A 390 -8.98 -5.94 11.36
N VAL A 391 -8.52 -6.78 10.42
CA VAL A 391 -9.39 -7.50 9.47
C VAL A 391 -10.19 -8.56 10.22
N VAL A 392 -9.52 -9.38 11.03
CA VAL A 392 -10.16 -10.43 11.83
C VAL A 392 -11.19 -9.86 12.81
N ALA A 393 -10.89 -8.72 13.44
CA ALA A 393 -11.85 -8.03 14.31
C ALA A 393 -13.12 -7.61 13.53
N LYS A 394 -12.93 -7.01 12.34
CA LYS A 394 -14.04 -6.59 11.49
C LYS A 394 -14.90 -7.77 11.00
N GLU A 395 -14.28 -8.86 10.57
CA GLU A 395 -14.99 -10.08 10.14
C GLU A 395 -15.84 -10.71 11.25
N ARG A 396 -15.41 -10.52 12.50
CA ARG A 396 -16.15 -10.94 13.71
C ARG A 396 -17.18 -9.92 14.18
N GLY A 397 -17.39 -8.83 13.43
CA GLY A 397 -18.35 -7.78 13.78
C GLY A 397 -17.92 -6.93 14.99
N ILE A 398 -16.65 -6.98 15.39
CA ILE A 398 -16.13 -6.18 16.50
C ILE A 398 -15.89 -4.75 16.01
N VAL A 399 -16.57 -3.79 16.62
CA VAL A 399 -16.34 -2.36 16.37
C VAL A 399 -15.01 -1.96 17.02
N VAL A 400 -14.12 -1.35 16.25
CA VAL A 400 -12.85 -0.80 16.78
C VAL A 400 -12.95 0.72 16.75
N GLU A 401 -12.83 1.34 17.92
CA GLU A 401 -12.78 2.80 18.07
C GLU A 401 -11.40 3.25 18.53
N GLU A 402 -10.93 4.34 17.92
CA GLU A 402 -9.71 5.02 18.33
C GLU A 402 -10.08 6.41 18.87
N THR A 403 -9.48 6.79 20.00
CA THR A 403 -9.68 8.11 20.61
C THR A 403 -8.32 8.69 20.98
N THR A 404 -8.03 9.92 20.55
CA THR A 404 -6.81 10.65 20.93
C THR A 404 -7.18 11.86 21.79
N ARG A 405 -6.40 12.14 22.83
CA ARG A 405 -6.58 13.29 23.73
C ARG A 405 -5.24 13.85 24.18
N GLU A 406 -5.23 15.13 24.53
CA GLU A 406 -4.11 15.70 25.29
C GLU A 406 -4.01 15.04 26.67
N ALA A 407 -2.83 15.11 27.30
CA ALA A 407 -2.60 14.50 28.61
C ALA A 407 -3.53 15.13 29.66
N ALA A 408 -4.35 14.31 30.31
CA ALA A 408 -5.32 14.75 31.33
C ALA A 408 -5.00 14.24 32.75
N GLY A 409 -3.89 13.53 32.95
CA GLY A 409 -3.56 12.86 34.21
C GLY A 409 -2.06 12.83 34.55
N ASP A 410 -1.68 11.95 35.48
CA ASP A 410 -0.34 11.89 36.09
C ASP A 410 0.77 11.33 35.17
N TYR A 411 0.42 10.91 33.94
CA TYR A 411 1.34 10.23 33.02
C TYR A 411 1.49 11.03 31.71
N GLU A 412 2.73 11.17 31.23
CA GLU A 412 3.02 11.78 29.92
C GLU A 412 2.43 11.01 28.74
N SER A 413 2.24 9.69 28.90
CA SER A 413 1.63 8.83 27.89
C SER A 413 0.79 7.77 28.56
N LEU A 414 -0.45 7.62 28.11
CA LEU A 414 -1.36 6.62 28.62
C LEU A 414 -2.07 5.93 27.45
N ILE A 415 -2.11 4.60 27.50
CA ILE A 415 -2.94 3.79 26.60
C ILE A 415 -4.00 3.10 27.45
N THR A 416 -5.27 3.29 27.10
CA THR A 416 -6.40 2.61 27.73
C THR A 416 -7.12 1.73 26.71
N VAL A 417 -7.21 0.44 26.99
CA VAL A 417 -8.01 -0.51 26.21
C VAL A 417 -9.32 -0.76 26.97
N THR A 418 -10.42 -0.34 26.37
CA THR A 418 -11.79 -0.57 26.87
C THR A 418 -12.47 -1.61 26.01
N VAL A 419 -13.00 -2.65 26.64
CA VAL A 419 -13.71 -3.74 25.97
C VAL A 419 -15.16 -3.74 26.44
N GLU A 420 -16.07 -3.62 25.48
CA GLU A 420 -17.49 -3.75 25.67
C GLU A 420 -17.94 -5.11 25.14
N THR A 421 -18.51 -5.91 26.03
CA THR A 421 -19.12 -7.19 25.70
C THR A 421 -20.63 -7.11 25.87
N GLU A 422 -21.33 -8.19 25.55
CA GLU A 422 -22.77 -8.30 25.81
C GLU A 422 -23.16 -8.11 27.28
N ARG A 423 -22.24 -8.37 28.23
CA ARG A 423 -22.55 -8.37 29.66
C ARG A 423 -22.01 -7.17 30.43
N GLN A 424 -20.92 -6.57 29.96
CA GLN A 424 -20.20 -5.57 30.74
C GLN A 424 -19.24 -4.74 29.89
N THR A 425 -18.83 -3.61 30.46
CA THR A 425 -17.70 -2.82 29.98
C THR A 425 -16.57 -2.89 31.00
N ARG A 426 -15.34 -3.11 30.54
CA ARG A 426 -14.14 -3.11 31.38
C ARG A 426 -13.04 -2.36 30.67
N PHE A 427 -12.10 -1.81 31.43
CA PHE A 427 -10.92 -1.18 30.87
C PHE A 427 -9.66 -1.51 31.67
N VAL A 428 -8.55 -1.51 30.95
CA VAL A 428 -7.19 -1.61 31.48
C VAL A 428 -6.38 -0.46 30.89
N SER A 429 -5.58 0.21 31.71
CA SER A 429 -4.70 1.29 31.26
C SER A 429 -3.26 1.00 31.64
N GLY A 430 -2.35 1.42 30.79
CA GLY A 430 -0.93 1.28 31.02
C GLY A 430 -0.11 2.40 30.41
N THR A 431 1.14 2.48 30.84
CA THR A 431 2.12 3.47 30.40
C THR A 431 3.47 2.81 30.15
N VAL A 432 4.37 3.55 29.51
CA VAL A 432 5.78 3.20 29.37
C VAL A 432 6.58 4.21 30.20
N PHE A 433 7.29 3.73 31.22
CA PHE A 433 8.13 4.58 32.06
C PHE A 433 9.45 4.92 31.36
N ALA A 434 10.27 5.80 31.97
CA ALA A 434 11.55 6.23 31.43
C ALA A 434 12.56 5.09 31.20
N ASP A 435 12.38 3.94 31.86
CA ASP A 435 13.15 2.71 31.65
C ASP A 435 12.73 1.94 30.38
N GLY A 436 11.73 2.43 29.64
CA GLY A 436 11.20 1.82 28.43
C GLY A 436 10.31 0.60 28.70
N ARG A 437 9.94 0.31 29.95
CA ARG A 437 9.17 -0.89 30.31
C ARG A 437 7.67 -0.58 30.38
N PRO A 438 6.83 -1.41 29.74
CA PRO A 438 5.38 -1.35 29.90
C PRO A 438 4.93 -1.66 31.33
N ARG A 439 4.01 -0.86 31.88
CA ARG A 439 3.36 -1.11 33.17
C ARG A 439 1.86 -0.93 33.10
N ILE A 440 1.13 -1.71 33.90
CA ILE A 440 -0.28 -1.50 34.16
C ILE A 440 -0.41 -0.45 35.26
N VAL A 441 -1.22 0.57 35.01
CA VAL A 441 -1.45 1.66 35.96
C VAL A 441 -2.90 1.74 36.43
N ASN A 442 -3.82 1.10 35.72
CA ASN A 442 -5.23 1.07 36.10
C ASN A 442 -5.92 -0.20 35.61
N ILE A 443 -6.68 -0.85 36.49
CA ILE A 443 -7.62 -1.92 36.13
C ILE A 443 -8.98 -1.59 36.73
N LYS A 444 -10.01 -1.42 35.89
CA LYS A 444 -11.39 -1.16 36.35
C LYS A 444 -11.52 0.01 37.35
N GLY A 445 -10.70 1.05 37.21
CA GLY A 445 -10.70 2.22 38.09
C GLY A 445 -9.75 2.12 39.29
N ILE A 446 -9.16 0.95 39.55
CA ILE A 446 -8.20 0.75 40.64
C ILE A 446 -6.81 1.12 40.13
N ARG A 447 -6.21 2.17 40.71
CA ARG A 447 -4.85 2.62 40.40
C ARG A 447 -3.82 1.63 40.96
N MET A 448 -2.77 1.37 40.19
CA MET A 448 -1.66 0.50 40.59
C MET A 448 -0.36 0.86 39.86
N ASP A 449 0.72 0.17 40.19
CA ASP A 449 1.98 0.19 39.44
C ASP A 449 2.47 -1.26 39.36
N ALA A 450 2.13 -1.94 38.27
CA ALA A 450 2.44 -3.36 38.09
C ALA A 450 3.19 -3.60 36.77
N GLU A 451 4.33 -4.29 36.85
CA GLU A 451 5.02 -4.81 35.68
C GLU A 451 4.27 -6.01 35.08
N PHE A 452 4.43 -6.22 33.78
CA PHE A 452 3.94 -7.44 33.13
C PHE A 452 4.94 -8.58 33.34
N GLY A 453 4.65 -9.46 34.30
CA GLY A 453 5.39 -10.70 34.52
C GLY A 453 5.10 -11.78 33.47
N PRO A 454 5.94 -12.83 33.36
CA PRO A 454 5.70 -13.96 32.46
C PRO A 454 4.39 -14.70 32.77
N SER A 455 4.06 -14.80 34.06
CA SER A 455 2.82 -15.36 34.57
C SER A 455 2.21 -14.35 35.55
N MET A 456 0.92 -14.06 35.40
CA MET A 456 0.18 -13.16 36.28
C MET A 456 -1.13 -13.81 36.67
N ILE A 457 -1.49 -13.72 37.95
CA ILE A 457 -2.79 -14.18 38.44
C ILE A 457 -3.65 -12.95 38.71
N TYR A 458 -4.77 -12.83 37.99
CA TYR A 458 -5.79 -11.81 38.22
C TYR A 458 -7.01 -12.44 38.89
N ILE A 459 -7.43 -11.89 40.04
CA ILE A 459 -8.58 -12.38 40.80
C ILE A 459 -9.51 -11.22 41.13
N THR A 460 -10.80 -11.45 40.95
CA THR A 460 -11.85 -10.61 41.52
C THR A 460 -12.49 -11.38 42.68
N ASN A 461 -12.36 -10.86 43.90
CA ASN A 461 -12.92 -11.49 45.10
C ASN A 461 -13.97 -10.60 45.78
N LEU A 462 -14.76 -11.22 46.66
CA LEU A 462 -15.50 -10.50 47.68
C LEU A 462 -14.54 -10.20 48.84
N ASP A 463 -14.53 -8.97 49.33
CA ASP A 463 -13.67 -8.58 50.44
C ASP A 463 -14.19 -9.21 51.74
N LYS A 464 -13.47 -10.22 52.22
CA LYS A 464 -13.80 -11.00 53.42
C LYS A 464 -12.53 -11.21 54.25
N PRO A 465 -12.60 -11.13 55.60
CA PRO A 465 -11.45 -11.34 56.46
C PRO A 465 -10.72 -12.66 56.17
N GLY A 466 -9.39 -12.59 56.05
CA GLY A 466 -8.51 -13.75 55.85
C GLY A 466 -8.37 -14.25 54.42
N PHE A 467 -9.04 -13.64 53.42
CA PHE A 467 -8.94 -14.06 52.02
C PHE A 467 -7.50 -14.02 51.49
N ILE A 468 -6.82 -12.86 51.62
CA ILE A 468 -5.45 -12.65 51.09
C ILE A 468 -4.49 -13.67 51.71
N GLY A 469 -4.54 -13.86 53.04
CA GLY A 469 -3.66 -14.80 53.74
C GLY A 469 -3.82 -16.23 53.25
N ARG A 470 -5.06 -16.71 53.14
CA ARG A 470 -5.33 -18.07 52.62
C ARG A 470 -4.88 -18.22 51.17
N PHE A 471 -5.16 -17.21 50.33
CA PHE A 471 -4.76 -17.22 48.93
C PHE A 471 -3.23 -17.30 48.78
N SER A 472 -2.47 -16.46 49.49
CA SER A 472 -1.01 -16.51 49.47
C SER A 472 -0.46 -17.82 50.04
N SER A 473 -1.07 -18.38 51.09
CA SER A 473 -0.65 -19.66 51.66
C SER A 473 -0.85 -20.80 50.67
N THR A 474 -1.98 -20.86 49.96
CA THR A 474 -2.23 -21.88 48.94
C THR A 474 -1.21 -21.83 47.80
N LEU A 475 -0.83 -20.64 47.34
CA LEU A 475 0.22 -20.50 46.32
C LEU A 475 1.58 -20.97 46.84
N GLY A 476 1.95 -20.57 48.06
CA GLY A 476 3.20 -20.98 48.69
C GLY A 476 3.29 -22.49 48.95
N GLU A 477 2.19 -23.11 49.40
CA GLU A 477 2.09 -24.56 49.59
C GLU A 477 2.22 -25.34 48.27
N ALA A 478 1.80 -24.74 47.14
CA ALA A 478 1.97 -25.28 45.81
C ALA A 478 3.36 -24.99 45.20
N GLY A 479 4.26 -24.31 45.92
CA GLY A 479 5.60 -23.95 45.44
C GLY A 479 5.60 -22.86 44.36
N ILE A 480 4.53 -22.06 44.28
CA ILE A 480 4.43 -20.94 43.35
C ILE A 480 4.97 -19.69 44.06
N ASN A 481 6.02 -19.09 43.49
CA ASN A 481 6.63 -17.84 43.99
C ASN A 481 6.07 -16.61 43.27
#